data_AF-A0A7S2N3I4-F1
#
_entry.id   AF-A0A7S2N3I4-F1
#
_cell.length_a   1.000
_cell.length_b   1.000
_cell.length_c   1.000
_cell.angle_alpha   90.00
_cell.angle_beta   90.00
_cell.angle_gamma   90.00
#
_symmetry.space_group_name_H-M   'P 1'
#
loop_
_entity.id
_entity.type
_entity.pdbx_description
1 polymer ?
#
loop_
_entity_poly.entity_id
_entity_poly.type
_entity_poly.pdbx_seq_one_letter_code
_entity_poly.pdbx_strand_id
1 'polypeptide(L)'
;IVGMLSLLQRLCLVRIGVTSDPSTWTSMWVGGRATFIQLGDVNDRGDYGHIIWKFLWALQDSVLRDQRTGGKVVLLLGNHESWRFTGDGVPPTDRDACT
;
A
#
# COMPACT_ATOMS: atom_id res chain seq x y z
N ILE A 1 -0.18 9.54 1.03
CA ILE A 1 -1.43 8.82 0.62
C ILE A 1 -2.12 9.48 -0.57
N VAL A 2 -2.35 10.81 -0.56
CA VAL A 2 -3.16 11.52 -1.58
C VAL A 2 -2.82 11.15 -3.03
N GLY A 3 -1.53 11.09 -3.40
CA GLY A 3 -1.11 10.71 -4.76
C GLY A 3 -1.52 9.27 -5.15
N MET A 4 -1.19 8.28 -4.30
CA MET A 4 -1.60 6.90 -4.50
C MET A 4 -3.12 6.74 -4.55
N LEU A 5 -3.83 7.38 -3.62
CA LEU A 5 -5.30 7.35 -3.59
C LEU A 5 -5.90 7.90 -4.88
N SER A 6 -5.40 9.05 -5.36
CA SER A 6 -5.85 9.64 -6.63
C SER A 6 -5.60 8.70 -7.81
N LEU A 7 -4.44 8.03 -7.85
CA LEU A 7 -4.13 7.06 -8.89
C LEU A 7 -5.10 5.86 -8.86
N LEU A 8 -5.34 5.29 -7.68
CA LEU A 8 -6.26 4.15 -7.52
C LEU A 8 -7.70 4.50 -7.90
N GLN A 9 -8.13 5.74 -7.63
CA GLN A 9 -9.44 6.24 -8.05
C GLN A 9 -9.53 6.42 -9.57
N ARG A 10 -8.48 6.98 -10.19
CA ARG A 10 -8.41 7.14 -11.65
C ARG A 10 -8.37 5.80 -12.40
N LEU A 11 -7.79 4.77 -11.79
CA LEU A 11 -7.79 3.40 -12.32
C LEU A 11 -9.08 2.63 -11.99
N CYS A 12 -10.07 3.27 -11.37
CA CYS A 12 -11.32 2.64 -10.95
C CYS A 12 -11.12 1.41 -10.03
N LEU A 13 -10.05 1.40 -9.23
CA LEU A 13 -9.82 0.37 -8.22
C LEU A 13 -10.44 0.75 -6.87
N VAL A 14 -10.50 2.04 -6.59
CA VAL A 14 -11.02 2.62 -5.35
C VAL A 14 -12.13 3.62 -5.65
N ARG A 15 -13.20 3.61 -4.85
CA ARG A 15 -14.35 4.53 -4.97
C ARG A 15 -13.89 6.00 -4.83
N ILE A 16 -14.46 6.88 -5.64
CA ILE A 16 -14.13 8.33 -5.65
C ILE A 16 -14.40 9.02 -4.29
N GLY A 17 -15.38 8.56 -3.52
CA GLY A 17 -15.72 9.14 -2.21
C GLY A 17 -14.76 8.80 -1.06
N VAL A 18 -13.72 8.00 -1.33
CA VAL A 18 -12.72 7.59 -0.33
C VAL A 18 -11.70 8.71 -0.17
N THR A 19 -11.34 9.06 1.06
CA THR A 19 -10.41 10.14 1.36
C THR A 19 -9.23 9.65 2.20
N SER A 20 -8.36 10.57 2.63
CA SER A 20 -7.31 10.27 3.60
C SER A 20 -7.83 10.01 5.02
N ASP A 21 -9.13 10.22 5.28
CA ASP A 21 -9.76 9.87 6.55
C ASP A 21 -10.04 8.35 6.63
N PRO A 22 -9.47 7.64 7.63
CA PRO A 22 -9.72 6.22 7.86
C PRO A 22 -11.19 5.81 7.97
N SER A 23 -12.08 6.72 8.37
CA SER A 23 -13.52 6.45 8.45
C SER A 23 -14.14 6.01 7.10
N THR A 24 -13.47 6.32 5.98
CA THR A 24 -13.95 6.05 4.63
C THR A 24 -13.47 4.72 4.02
N TRP A 25 -12.64 3.94 4.73
CA TRP A 25 -11.90 2.82 4.12
C TRP A 25 -12.59 1.45 4.13
N THR A 26 -13.70 1.29 4.84
CA THR A 26 -14.32 -0.03 5.10
C THR A 26 -14.88 -0.74 3.85
N SER A 27 -15.31 0.01 2.84
CA SER A 27 -15.96 -0.53 1.62
C SER A 27 -15.53 0.24 0.37
N MET A 28 -14.23 0.30 0.14
CA MET A 28 -13.63 1.18 -0.85
C MET A 28 -13.29 0.52 -2.20
N TRP A 29 -13.14 -0.80 -2.24
CA TRP A 29 -12.82 -1.53 -3.47
C TRP A 29 -13.97 -1.46 -4.48
N VAL A 30 -13.65 -1.08 -5.72
CA VAL A 30 -14.56 -1.11 -6.87
C VAL A 30 -13.90 -1.69 -8.13
N GLY A 31 -12.68 -2.24 -8.00
CA GLY A 31 -11.90 -2.78 -9.12
C GLY A 31 -12.37 -4.13 -9.68
N GLY A 32 -13.51 -4.65 -9.22
CA GLY A 32 -14.04 -5.93 -9.67
C GLY A 32 -13.00 -7.06 -9.52
N ARG A 33 -12.73 -7.77 -10.62
CA ARG A 33 -11.79 -8.92 -10.66
C ARG A 33 -10.32 -8.52 -10.80
N ALA A 34 -9.99 -7.24 -10.75
CA ALA A 34 -8.62 -6.77 -10.89
C ALA A 34 -7.71 -7.32 -9.78
N THR A 35 -6.44 -7.51 -10.11
CA THR A 35 -5.39 -7.83 -9.14
C THR A 35 -4.50 -6.60 -8.99
N PHE A 36 -4.47 -6.03 -7.80
CA PHE A 36 -3.56 -4.96 -7.42
C PHE A 36 -2.38 -5.57 -6.67
N ILE A 37 -1.16 -5.24 -7.11
CA ILE A 37 0.08 -5.71 -6.48
C ILE A 37 0.88 -4.48 -6.09
N GLN A 38 1.11 -4.29 -4.79
CA GLN A 38 2.07 -3.30 -4.29
C GLN A 38 3.42 -3.99 -4.09
N LEU A 39 4.47 -3.44 -4.70
CA LEU A 39 5.76 -4.12 -4.88
C LEU A 39 6.72 -4.00 -3.68
N GLY A 40 6.39 -3.18 -2.68
CA GLY A 40 7.24 -2.94 -1.51
C GLY A 40 7.68 -1.48 -1.39
N ASP A 41 8.63 -1.22 -0.48
CA ASP A 41 9.23 0.09 -0.20
C ASP A 41 8.20 1.20 0.09
N VAL A 42 7.10 0.81 0.73
CA VAL A 42 6.08 1.73 1.27
C VAL A 42 6.67 2.57 2.40
N ASN A 43 7.60 1.98 3.13
CA ASN A 43 8.24 2.53 4.30
C ASN A 43 9.52 3.33 3.96
N ASP A 44 9.60 3.94 2.77
CA ASP A 44 10.76 4.71 2.33
C ASP A 44 10.62 6.24 2.53
N ARG A 45 11.70 6.85 3.03
CA ARG A 45 11.97 8.29 3.23
C ARG A 45 10.88 9.21 3.80
N GLY A 46 10.01 8.77 4.73
CA GLY A 46 9.13 9.71 5.45
C GLY A 46 8.30 9.13 6.60
N ASP A 47 7.69 10.03 7.38
CA ASP A 47 6.98 9.69 8.63
C ASP A 47 5.61 9.02 8.42
N TYR A 48 5.10 9.06 7.20
CA TYR A 48 3.73 8.65 6.88
C TYR A 48 3.59 7.18 6.44
N GLY A 49 4.68 6.41 6.40
CA GLY A 49 4.67 5.00 5.95
C GLY A 49 3.65 4.14 6.71
N HIS A 50 3.53 4.35 8.02
CA HIS A 50 2.56 3.65 8.86
C HIS A 50 1.09 3.92 8.46
N ILE A 51 0.75 5.13 8.00
CA ILE A 51 -0.61 5.45 7.54
C ILE A 51 -0.86 4.80 6.18
N ILE A 52 0.15 4.76 5.30
CA ILE A 52 0.05 4.10 4.00
C ILE A 52 -0.20 2.60 4.19
N TRP A 53 0.53 1.94 5.10
CA TRP A 53 0.28 0.54 5.45
C TRP A 53 -1.14 0.29 5.97
N LYS A 54 -1.63 1.14 6.89
CA LYS A 54 -3.03 1.05 7.38
C LYS A 54 -4.04 1.16 6.23
N PHE A 55 -3.81 2.06 5.28
CA PHE A 55 -4.66 2.17 4.09
C PHE A 55 -4.58 0.92 3.20
N LEU A 56 -3.38 0.40 2.94
CA LEU A 56 -3.18 -0.80 2.10
C LEU A 56 -3.81 -2.06 2.72
N TRP A 57 -3.71 -2.22 4.05
CA TRP A 57 -4.41 -3.29 4.76
C TRP A 57 -5.92 -3.13 4.69
N ALA A 58 -6.44 -1.92 4.90
CA ALA A 58 -7.87 -1.66 4.75
C ALA A 58 -8.34 -1.92 3.30
N LEU A 59 -7.50 -1.69 2.30
CA LEU A 59 -7.80 -1.99 0.90
C LEU A 59 -7.90 -3.50 0.68
N GLN A 60 -6.95 -4.25 1.24
CA GLN A 60 -6.96 -5.70 1.20
C GLN A 60 -8.20 -6.27 1.91
N ASP A 61 -8.54 -5.78 3.09
CA ASP A 61 -9.77 -6.14 3.81
C ASP A 61 -11.03 -5.80 3.01
N SER A 62 -11.06 -4.64 2.36
CA SER A 62 -12.20 -4.23 1.53
C SER A 62 -12.42 -5.18 0.35
N VAL A 63 -11.37 -5.72 -0.24
CA VAL A 63 -11.47 -6.74 -1.30
C VAL A 63 -12.01 -8.06 -0.75
N LEU A 64 -11.49 -8.50 0.40
CA LEU A 64 -11.91 -9.75 1.04
C LEU A 64 -13.38 -9.73 1.46
N ARG A 65 -13.90 -8.56 1.87
CA ARG A 65 -15.31 -8.37 2.23
C ARG A 65 -16.24 -8.45 1.03
N ASP A 66 -15.78 -8.04 -0.15
CA ASP A 66 -16.58 -8.10 -1.37
C ASP A 66 -16.38 -9.43 -2.11
N GLN A 67 -16.99 -10.48 -1.56
CA GLN A 67 -16.94 -11.86 -2.07
C GLN A 67 -17.43 -12.00 -3.54
N ARG A 68 -18.11 -10.99 -4.09
CA ARG A 68 -18.66 -11.03 -5.44
C ARG A 68 -17.65 -10.57 -6.50
N THR A 69 -16.62 -9.84 -6.10
CA THR A 69 -15.71 -9.17 -7.05
C THR A 69 -14.64 -10.10 -7.60
N GLY A 70 -14.20 -11.10 -6.84
CA GLY A 70 -13.06 -11.96 -7.23
C GLY A 70 -11.73 -11.20 -7.37
N GLY A 71 -11.67 -9.95 -6.89
CA GLY A 71 -10.47 -9.12 -6.90
C GLY A 71 -9.42 -9.61 -5.92
N LYS A 72 -8.19 -9.11 -6.06
CA LYS A 72 -7.07 -9.44 -5.18
C LYS A 72 -6.20 -8.22 -4.91
N VAL A 73 -5.74 -8.10 -3.67
CA VAL A 73 -4.70 -7.14 -3.26
C VAL A 73 -3.56 -7.93 -2.65
N VAL A 74 -2.38 -7.85 -3.29
CA VAL A 74 -1.14 -8.50 -2.85
C VAL A 74 -0.17 -7.40 -2.44
N LEU A 75 0.34 -7.49 -1.21
CA LEU A 75 1.30 -6.56 -0.65
C LEU A 75 2.62 -7.29 -0.46
N LEU A 76 3.64 -6.91 -1.23
CA LEU A 76 4.99 -7.44 -1.10
C LEU A 76 5.78 -6.57 -0.12
N LEU A 77 6.78 -7.18 0.52
CA LEU A 77 7.75 -6.47 1.34
C LEU A 77 8.95 -6.12 0.46
N GLY A 78 9.33 -4.84 0.46
CA GLY A 78 10.55 -4.37 -0.17
C GLY A 78 11.73 -4.44 0.78
N ASN A 79 12.91 -4.06 0.28
CA ASN A 79 14.15 -4.09 1.06
C ASN A 79 14.09 -3.11 2.25
N HIS A 80 13.39 -1.98 2.12
CA HIS A 80 13.25 -1.02 3.22
C HIS A 80 12.41 -1.58 4.36
N GLU A 81 11.38 -2.38 4.08
CA GLU A 81 10.66 -3.12 5.12
C GLU A 81 11.52 -4.22 5.73
N SER A 82 12.21 -5.00 4.90
CA SER A 82 13.05 -6.11 5.36
C SER A 82 14.12 -5.66 6.35
N TRP A 83 14.85 -4.57 6.07
CA TRP A 83 15.87 -4.05 7.00
C TRP A 83 15.29 -3.61 8.35
N ARG A 84 14.07 -3.05 8.35
CA ARG A 84 13.38 -2.71 9.60
C ARG A 84 13.01 -3.95 10.42
N PHE A 85 12.79 -5.09 9.78
CA PHE A 85 12.50 -6.36 10.48
C PHE A 85 13.76 -7.10 10.94
N THR A 86 14.86 -7.04 10.19
CA THR A 86 16.10 -7.77 10.52
C THR A 86 16.99 -7.05 11.54
N GLY A 87 16.74 -5.76 11.80
CA GLY A 87 17.55 -4.97 12.74
C GLY A 87 18.78 -4.32 12.09
N ASP A 88 19.01 -4.55 10.80
CA ASP A 88 20.08 -3.95 10.00
C ASP A 88 19.67 -2.56 9.51
N GLY A 89 19.20 -1.71 10.44
CA GLY A 89 18.46 -0.46 10.19
C GLY A 89 19.23 0.66 9.48
N VAL A 90 20.36 0.37 8.85
CA VAL A 90 21.13 1.29 8.02
C VAL A 90 21.07 0.78 6.57
N PRO A 91 20.27 1.40 5.71
CA PRO A 91 20.44 1.27 4.26
C PRO A 91 21.90 1.53 3.91
N PRO A 92 22.52 0.80 2.95
CA PRO A 92 23.81 1.18 2.40
C PRO A 92 23.70 2.65 1.99
N THR A 93 24.46 3.50 2.67
CA THR A 93 24.63 4.86 2.17
C THR A 93 25.55 4.76 0.96
N ASP A 94 25.52 5.73 0.04
CA ASP A 94 26.37 5.76 -1.17
C ASP A 94 27.89 5.56 -0.91
N ARG A 95 28.33 5.50 0.35
CA ARG A 95 29.69 5.18 0.77
C ARG A 95 30.05 3.69 0.73
N ASP A 96 29.07 2.79 0.76
CA ASP A 96 29.30 1.33 0.84
C ASP A 96 29.25 0.64 -0.55
N ALA A 97 28.92 1.38 -1.61
CA ALA A 97 28.88 0.86 -2.99
C ALA A 97 30.25 0.90 -3.71
N CYS A 98 31.29 1.44 -3.06
CA CYS A 98 32.65 1.58 -3.61
C CYS A 98 33.71 1.10 -2.61
N THR A 99 33.69 -0.19 -2.27
CA THR A 99 34.87 -0.90 -1.73
C THR A 99 34.90 -2.32 -2.26
#